data_AF-A0A965L4L7-F1
#
_entry.id   AF-A0A965L4L7-F1
#
_cell.length_a   1.000
_cell.length_b   1.000
_cell.length_c   1.000
_cell.angle_alpha   90.00
_cell.angle_beta   90.00
_cell.angle_gamma   90.00
#
_symmetry.space_group_name_H-M   'P 1'
#
loop_
_entity.id
_entity.type
_entity.pdbx_description
1 polymer ?
#
loop_
_entity_poly.entity_id
_entity_poly.type
_entity_poly.pdbx_seq_one_letter_code
_entity_poly.pdbx_strand_id
1 'polypeptide(L)' 'MTIQESQKLVDKWIKEVGVRYFSELTNMAMLTEEVGEVARIIARRYGEQSEKESDKNKDLGEEMADV' A
#
# COMPACT_ATOMS: atom_id res chain seq x y z
N MET A 1 0.24 -15.46 10.94
CA MET A 1 -0.77 -14.44 11.26
C MET A 1 -1.95 -14.67 10.34
N THR A 2 -3.16 -14.73 10.89
CA THR A 2 -4.42 -14.79 10.12
C THR A 2 -4.89 -13.39 9.75
N ILE A 3 -5.79 -13.27 8.78
CA ILE A 3 -6.37 -11.97 8.40
C ILE A 3 -7.05 -11.31 9.60
N GLN A 4 -7.76 -12.08 10.42
CA GLN A 4 -8.42 -11.56 11.62
C GLN A 4 -7.42 -11.05 12.67
N GLU A 5 -6.25 -11.69 12.79
CA GLU A 5 -5.17 -11.19 13.66
C GLU A 5 -4.59 -9.88 13.13
N SER A 6 -4.36 -9.78 11.82
CA SER A 6 -3.89 -8.55 11.17
C SER A 6 -4.87 -7.39 11.35
N GLN A 7 -6.16 -7.64 11.13
CA GLN A 7 -7.21 -6.62 11.32
C GLN A 7 -7.22 -6.08 12.75
N LYS A 8 -7.07 -6.94 13.76
CA LYS A 8 -6.99 -6.52 15.16
C LYS A 8 -5.73 -5.71 15.46
N LEU A 9 -4.60 -6.10 14.86
CA LEU A 9 -3.33 -5.37 15.02
C LEU A 9 -3.45 -3.95 14.45
N VAL A 10 -4.01 -3.82 13.25
CA VAL A 10 -4.24 -2.53 12.58
C VAL A 10 -5.25 -1.68 13.37
N ASP A 11 -6.37 -2.24 13.81
CA ASP A 11 -7.36 -1.52 14.64
C ASP A 11 -6.75 -0.98 15.93
N LYS A 12 -5.94 -1.80 16.61
CA LYS A 12 -5.22 -1.38 17.81
C LYS A 12 -4.27 -0.22 17.51
N TRP A 13 -3.47 -0.33 16.45
CA TRP A 13 -2.54 0.72 16.05
C TRP A 13 -3.24 2.03 15.69
N ILE A 14 -4.37 1.98 14.96
CA ILE A 14 -5.13 3.18 14.60
C ILE A 14 -5.67 3.88 15.85
N LYS A 15 -6.14 3.13 16.84
CA LYS A 15 -6.67 3.69 18.09
C LYS A 15 -5.59 4.27 19.00
N GLU A 16 -4.41 3.65 19.03
CA GLU A 16 -3.31 4.07 19.91
C GLU A 16 -2.41 5.16 19.30
N VAL A 17 -2.19 5.09 17.98
CA VAL A 17 -1.22 5.93 17.25
C VAL A 17 -1.91 6.77 16.18
N GLY A 18 -2.78 6.16 15.38
CA GLY A 18 -3.43 6.81 14.22
C GLY A 18 -4.55 7.80 14.56
N VAL A 19 -4.87 7.99 15.84
CA VAL A 19 -5.94 8.86 16.39
C VAL A 19 -7.37 8.40 16.04
N ARG A 20 -7.66 8.15 14.75
CA ARG A 20 -8.97 7.69 14.25
C ARG A 20 -8.87 7.12 12.84
N TYR A 21 -9.93 6.43 12.42
CA TYR A 21 -10.12 6.09 11.02
C TYR A 21 -10.40 7.32 10.14
N PHE A 22 -9.96 7.24 8.89
CA PHE A 22 -10.41 8.13 7.83
C PHE A 22 -11.89 7.88 7.51
N SER A 23 -12.54 8.88 6.91
CA SER A 23 -13.83 8.66 6.26
C SER A 23 -13.66 7.77 5.04
N GLU A 24 -14.74 7.18 4.56
CA GLU A 24 -14.75 6.22 3.46
C GLU A 24 -14.15 6.82 2.19
N LEU A 25 -14.48 8.08 1.87
CA LEU A 25 -13.93 8.77 0.70
C LEU A 25 -12.42 9.02 0.83
N THR A 26 -11.95 9.41 2.01
CA THR A 26 -10.51 9.62 2.23
C THR A 26 -9.77 8.28 2.20
N ASN A 27 -10.34 7.22 2.78
CA ASN A 27 -9.75 5.88 2.73
C ASN A 27 -9.67 5.34 1.30
N MET A 28 -10.67 5.64 0.45
CA MET A 28 -10.64 5.28 -0.97
C MET A 28 -9.56 6.05 -1.73
N ALA A 29 -9.35 7.33 -1.42
CA ALA A 29 -8.28 8.11 -2.03
C ALA A 29 -6.91 7.52 -1.67
N MET A 30 -6.68 7.22 -0.38
CA MET A 30 -5.44 6.56 0.08
C MET A 30 -5.24 5.20 -0.61
N LEU A 31 -6.26 4.35 -0.65
CA LEU A 31 -6.17 3.05 -1.32
C LEU A 31 -5.81 3.19 -2.82
N THR A 32 -6.36 4.19 -3.49
CA THR A 32 -6.06 4.44 -4.91
C THR A 32 -4.62 4.89 -5.12
N GLU A 33 -4.07 5.66 -4.17
CA GLU A 33 -2.67 6.09 -4.17
C GLU A 33 -1.72 4.89 -4.09
N GLU A 34 -1.90 4.01 -3.10
CA GLU A 34 -1.04 2.83 -2.90
C GLU A 34 -1.15 1.83 -4.06
N VAL A 35 -2.37 1.62 -4.60
CA VAL A 35 -2.55 0.80 -5.81
C VAL A 35 -1.82 1.40 -7.02
N GLY A 36 -1.72 2.73 -7.10
CA GLY A 36 -0.93 3.42 -8.11
C GLY A 36 0.57 3.15 -7.98
N GLU A 37 1.09 3.07 -6.76
CA GLU A 37 2.48 2.70 -6.47
C GLU A 37 2.79 1.27 -6.94
N VAL A 38 1.91 0.31 -6.60
CA VAL A 38 1.99 -1.08 -7.06
C VAL A 38 1.96 -1.16 -8.59
N ALA A 39 0.99 -0.48 -9.21
CA ALA A 39 0.83 -0.46 -10.66
C ALA A 39 2.07 0.09 -11.37
N ARG A 40 2.71 1.12 -10.79
CA ARG A 40 3.95 1.72 -11.31
C ARG A 40 5.10 0.71 -11.35
N ILE A 41 5.28 -0.11 -10.31
CA ILE A 41 6.32 -1.15 -10.31
C ILE A 41 6.00 -2.24 -11.34
N ILE A 42 4.75 -2.72 -11.37
CA ILE A 42 4.33 -3.77 -12.30
C ILE A 42 4.53 -3.33 -13.74
N ALA A 43 4.10 -2.11 -14.10
CA ALA A 43 4.19 -1.58 -15.46
C ALA A 43 5.64 -1.47 -15.97
N ARG A 44 6.62 -1.27 -15.07
CA ARG A 44 8.04 -1.10 -15.42
C ARG A 44 8.83 -2.41 -15.41
N ARG A 45 8.51 -3.32 -14.49
CA ARG A 45 9.21 -4.61 -14.38
C ARG A 45 8.65 -5.67 -15.31
N TYR A 46 7.34 -5.65 -15.50
CA TYR A 46 6.62 -6.71 -16.20
C TYR A 46 5.80 -6.18 -17.39
N GLY A 47 5.69 -4.85 -17.53
CA GLY A 47 5.03 -4.20 -18.65
C GLY A 47 6.03 -3.58 -19.64
N GLU A 48 5.54 -2.64 -20.45
CA GLU A 48 6.29 -2.03 -21.54
C GLU A 48 6.99 -0.71 -21.15
N GLN A 49 6.82 -0.24 -19.91
CA GLN A 49 7.49 1.00 -19.48
C GLN A 49 8.96 0.76 -19.18
N SER A 50 9.83 1.68 -19.61
CA SER A 50 11.25 1.63 -19.26
C SER A 50 11.47 1.75 -17.74
N GLU A 51 12.39 0.93 -17.25
CA GLU A 51 12.85 1.03 -15.87
C GLU A 51 13.62 2.35 -15.64
N LYS A 52 13.41 2.98 -14.49
CA LYS A 52 14.23 4.14 -14.07
C LYS A 52 15.09 3.69 -12.90
N GLU A 53 16.31 4.24 -12.82
CA GLU A 53 17.24 3.91 -11.74
C GLU A 53 16.66 4.17 -10.34
N SER A 54 15.81 5.20 -10.20
CA SER A 54 15.13 5.51 -8.95
C SER A 54 14.18 4.40 -8.45
N ASP A 55 13.70 3.55 -9.35
CA ASP A 55 12.68 2.53 -9.03
C ASP A 55 13.27 1.10 -9.00
N LYS A 56 14.55 0.92 -9.36
CA LYS A 56 15.18 -0.41 -9.41
C LYS A 56 15.17 -1.13 -8.07
N ASN A 57 15.34 -0.37 -6.98
CA ASN A 57 15.43 -0.93 -5.64
C ASN A 57 14.08 -1.00 -4.91
N LYS A 58 12.96 -0.57 -5.52
CA LYS A 58 11.66 -0.62 -4.85
C LYS A 58 11.16 -2.05 -4.73
N ASP A 59 10.75 -2.50 -3.57
CA ASP A 59 10.27 -3.87 -3.44
C ASP A 59 8.77 -3.97 -3.77
N LEU A 60 8.38 -4.93 -4.62
CA LEU A 60 6.95 -5.10 -4.94
C LEU A 60 6.17 -5.60 -3.73
N GLY A 61 6.78 -6.41 -2.86
CA GLY A 61 6.16 -6.92 -1.65
C GLY A 61 5.89 -5.81 -0.63
N GLU A 62 6.77 -4.82 -0.53
CA GLU A 62 6.53 -3.60 0.27
C GLU A 62 5.29 -2.85 -0.24
N GLU A 63 5.22 -2.51 -1.53
CA GLU A 63 4.05 -1.79 -2.08
C GLU A 63 2.75 -2.62 -1.96
N MET A 64 2.86 -3.95 -2.02
CA MET A 64 1.70 -4.83 -1.81
C MET A 64 1.26 -4.90 -0.35
N ALA A 65 2.14 -4.63 0.60
CA ALA A 65 1.80 -4.61 2.03
C ALA A 65 1.07 -3.33 2.45
N ASP A 66 1.23 -2.24 1.68
CA ASP A 66 0.54 -0.98 1.89
C ASP A 66 -0.93 -0.99 1.41
N VAL A 67 -1.33 -2.01 0.64
CA VAL A 67 -2.71 -2.25 0.15
C VAL A 67 -3.52 -3.16 1.09
#